data_AF-A0A8C1LZF6-F1
#
_entry.id   AF-A0A8C1LZF6-F1
#
_cell.length_a   1.000
_cell.length_b   1.000
_cell.length_c   1.000
_cell.angle_alpha   90.00
_cell.angle_beta   90.00
_cell.angle_gamma   90.00
#
_symmetry.space_group_name_H-M   'P 1'
#
loop_
_entity.id
_entity.type
_entity.pdbx_description
1 polymer ?
#
loop_
_entity_poly.entity_id
_entity_poly.type
_entity_poly.pdbx_seq_one_letter_code
_entity_poly.pdbx_strand_id
1 'polypeptide(L)'
;VPLQLCCKRRNKRWCRGEMLNEAHALMVIVPEDVEISQIEDTLQSVKCLGRVRVRGRMYNSKLDSLTVLCECKEVVDFSKVPPDILPTGGLVAWPIVMVTQSPVSPSAPSRTEHSSTAVDDGNIQELLGAHDGSAESIIRAVGDLLSKIEKPVSDSSSYRRLRVFSGTVPTPAGEEPLEHWLEQARLMVEESDCSDKEKRRRIMESLRGPALSIIKAARVTTADLKPERCLEAIESAFGSAESGEELYIAFRLMQQQPREKLSDFLKRLEQALTKVVDCPDPEVTALKKQVKRLQQKVQSKKPIASVASLPVETSRNFPGTYKPTTYSDSEEYYCYRCGESGHFAAKCRNAENQAKVVRRLIQSLKKAKSRDLLSSEPTSSTTN
;
A
#
# COMPACT_ATOMS: atom_id res chain seq x y z
N VAL A 1 0.83 22.81 -13.81
CA VAL A 1 -0.16 23.52 -12.96
C VAL A 1 -0.28 22.99 -11.50
N PRO A 2 -0.29 21.67 -11.15
CA PRO A 2 -0.33 21.24 -9.73
C PRO A 2 0.93 21.58 -8.92
N LEU A 3 2.11 21.46 -9.54
CA LEU A 3 3.40 21.81 -8.93
C LEU A 3 3.51 23.32 -8.63
N GLN A 4 2.99 24.16 -9.53
CA GLN A 4 2.90 25.61 -9.32
C GLN A 4 1.96 25.98 -8.17
N LEU A 5 0.82 25.29 -7.99
CA LEU A 5 -0.08 25.53 -6.85
C LEU A 5 0.51 25.07 -5.51
N CYS A 6 1.25 23.95 -5.50
CA CYS A 6 1.93 23.47 -4.29
C CYS A 6 3.05 24.43 -3.87
N CYS A 7 3.83 24.89 -4.84
CA CYS A 7 4.84 25.92 -4.62
C CYS A 7 4.23 27.29 -4.26
N LYS A 8 3.03 27.63 -4.74
CA LYS A 8 2.30 28.86 -4.34
C LYS A 8 1.97 28.91 -2.85
N ARG A 9 1.50 27.80 -2.25
CA ARG A 9 1.24 27.71 -0.79
C ARG A 9 2.51 27.54 0.04
N ARG A 10 3.58 27.02 -0.58
CA ARG A 10 4.91 26.85 0.03
C ARG A 10 5.68 28.18 0.05
N ASN A 11 5.61 28.97 -1.01
CA ASN A 11 6.19 30.31 -1.15
C ASN A 11 5.69 31.23 -0.02
N LYS A 12 4.37 31.34 0.18
CA LYS A 12 3.81 32.19 1.25
C LYS A 12 4.26 31.79 2.65
N ARG A 13 4.33 30.47 2.94
CA ARG A 13 4.76 29.97 4.24
C ARG A 13 6.27 30.11 4.46
N TRP A 14 7.07 29.90 3.41
CA TRP A 14 8.52 30.03 3.48
C TRP A 14 8.95 31.50 3.56
N CYS A 15 8.35 32.39 2.76
CA CYS A 15 8.55 33.83 2.89
C CYS A 15 8.18 34.34 4.29
N ARG A 16 7.07 33.84 4.87
CA ARG A 16 6.70 34.18 6.24
C ARG A 16 7.71 33.70 7.28
N GLY A 17 8.32 32.54 7.08
CA GLY A 17 9.37 32.00 7.95
C GLY A 17 10.69 32.79 7.86
N GLU A 18 11.05 33.25 6.66
CA GLU A 18 12.27 34.02 6.39
C GLU A 18 12.08 35.55 6.52
N MET A 19 10.88 36.00 6.93
CA MET A 19 10.49 37.41 7.01
C MET A 19 10.68 38.18 5.69
N LEU A 20 10.39 37.54 4.57
CA LEU A 20 10.50 38.12 3.23
C LEU A 20 9.17 38.68 2.75
N ASN A 21 9.23 39.80 2.02
CA ASN A 21 8.08 40.34 1.32
C ASN A 21 7.77 39.47 0.09
N GLU A 22 6.55 38.92 0.02
CA GLU A 22 6.09 38.08 -1.10
C GLU A 22 6.23 38.78 -2.47
N ALA A 23 6.14 40.11 -2.51
CA ALA A 23 6.28 40.90 -3.74
C ALA A 23 7.72 40.93 -4.29
N HIS A 24 8.70 40.62 -3.45
CA HIS A 24 10.14 40.60 -3.77
C HIS A 24 10.70 39.18 -3.80
N ALA A 25 9.87 38.15 -3.62
CA ALA A 25 10.32 36.78 -3.49
C ALA A 25 10.18 36.01 -4.81
N LEU A 26 11.22 35.25 -5.15
CA LEU A 26 11.28 34.37 -6.30
C LEU A 26 11.68 32.97 -5.86
N MET A 27 11.12 31.94 -6.50
CA MET A 27 11.55 30.56 -6.30
C MET A 27 12.07 29.96 -7.60
N VAL A 28 13.20 29.28 -7.54
CA VAL A 28 13.83 28.58 -8.66
C VAL A 28 14.16 27.13 -8.27
N ILE A 29 14.15 26.22 -9.25
CA ILE A 29 14.60 24.84 -9.06
C ILE A 29 15.95 24.69 -9.78
N VAL A 30 16.96 24.21 -9.05
CA VAL A 30 18.34 24.07 -9.54
C VAL A 30 18.90 22.69 -9.16
N PRO A 31 19.85 22.14 -9.93
CA PRO A 31 20.58 20.93 -9.54
C PRO A 31 21.29 21.05 -8.18
N GLU A 32 21.58 19.92 -7.52
CA GLU A 32 22.20 19.89 -6.19
C GLU A 32 23.64 20.42 -6.17
N ASP A 33 24.37 20.27 -7.27
CA ASP A 33 25.77 20.64 -7.44
C ASP A 33 26.01 22.13 -7.68
N VAL A 34 24.94 22.95 -7.75
CA VAL A 34 25.05 24.39 -8.03
C VAL A 34 25.28 25.19 -6.75
N GLU A 35 26.34 26.02 -6.77
CA GLU A 35 26.66 26.92 -5.67
C GLU A 35 25.74 28.16 -5.59
N ILE A 36 25.61 28.72 -4.39
CA ILE A 36 24.77 29.91 -4.13
C ILE A 36 25.19 31.11 -4.99
N SER A 37 26.50 31.36 -5.13
CA SER A 37 27.05 32.44 -5.96
C SER A 37 26.58 32.33 -7.41
N GLN A 38 26.65 31.12 -7.97
CA GLN A 38 26.22 30.84 -9.33
C GLN A 38 24.71 31.03 -9.51
N ILE A 39 23.91 30.71 -8.49
CA ILE A 39 22.46 30.94 -8.49
C ILE A 39 22.16 32.44 -8.50
N GLU A 40 22.81 33.22 -7.64
CA GLU A 40 22.63 34.67 -7.57
C GLU A 40 23.05 35.35 -8.88
N ASP A 41 24.22 35.01 -9.43
CA ASP A 41 24.73 35.58 -10.68
C ASP A 41 23.82 35.26 -11.87
N THR A 42 23.34 34.02 -11.95
CA THR A 42 22.44 33.58 -13.03
C THR A 42 21.10 34.28 -12.94
N LEU A 43 20.49 34.40 -11.76
CA LEU A 43 19.21 35.10 -11.60
C LEU A 43 19.36 36.61 -11.82
N GLN A 44 20.50 37.20 -11.44
CA GLN A 44 20.79 38.61 -11.65
C GLN A 44 20.98 38.98 -13.14
N SER A 45 21.23 38.00 -14.02
CA SER A 45 21.20 38.21 -15.48
C SER A 45 19.83 38.64 -15.99
N VAL A 46 18.75 38.29 -15.27
CA VAL A 46 17.39 38.71 -15.56
C VAL A 46 17.17 40.12 -15.01
N LYS A 47 17.37 41.12 -15.87
CA LYS A 47 17.40 42.55 -15.50
C LYS A 47 16.20 43.03 -14.66
N CYS A 48 15.01 42.46 -14.84
CA CYS A 48 13.82 42.86 -14.08
C CYS A 48 13.81 42.40 -12.61
N LEU A 49 14.72 41.51 -12.19
CA LEU A 49 14.85 41.07 -10.79
C LEU A 49 15.80 41.95 -9.97
N GLY A 50 16.68 42.72 -10.63
CA GLY A 50 17.70 43.51 -9.97
C GLY A 50 18.72 42.66 -9.21
N ARG A 51 19.14 43.12 -8.03
CA ARG A 51 20.04 42.34 -7.16
C ARG A 51 19.26 41.18 -6.53
N VAL A 52 19.80 39.97 -6.64
CA VAL A 52 19.18 38.75 -6.10
C VAL A 52 20.02 38.19 -4.96
N ARG A 53 19.37 37.74 -3.89
CA ARG A 53 20.01 37.05 -2.76
C ARG A 53 19.30 35.75 -2.43
N VAL A 54 20.04 34.67 -2.26
CA VAL A 54 19.48 33.41 -1.79
C VAL A 54 19.20 33.51 -0.29
N ARG A 55 17.97 33.22 0.11
CA ARG A 55 17.52 33.27 1.51
C ARG A 55 17.25 31.89 2.10
N GLY A 56 16.89 30.92 1.26
CA GLY A 56 16.69 29.55 1.71
C GLY A 56 16.88 28.53 0.59
N ARG A 57 17.30 27.33 0.96
CA ARG A 57 17.40 26.18 0.06
C ARG A 57 16.76 24.96 0.71
N MET A 58 16.06 24.16 -0.09
CA MET A 58 15.41 22.94 0.36
C MET A 58 15.59 21.88 -0.70
N TYR A 59 16.23 20.78 -0.33
CA TYR A 59 16.36 19.63 -1.21
C TYR A 59 15.01 18.98 -1.45
N ASN A 60 14.72 18.70 -2.71
CA ASN A 60 13.52 18.03 -3.14
C ASN A 60 13.89 16.65 -3.68
N SER A 61 13.84 15.65 -2.80
CA SER A 61 14.11 14.24 -3.13
C SER A 61 13.22 13.68 -4.24
N LYS A 62 12.08 14.32 -4.56
CA LYS A 62 11.21 13.90 -5.67
C LYS A 62 11.73 14.33 -7.04
N LEU A 63 12.38 15.49 -7.10
CA LEU A 63 12.92 16.09 -8.32
C LEU A 63 14.45 15.97 -8.41
N ASP A 64 15.09 15.37 -7.40
CA ASP A 64 16.54 15.28 -7.24
C ASP A 64 17.25 16.63 -7.48
N SER A 65 16.65 17.69 -6.91
CA SER A 65 17.06 19.07 -7.14
C SER A 65 16.75 19.95 -5.94
N LEU A 66 17.43 21.09 -5.84
CA LEU A 66 17.23 22.10 -4.83
C LEU A 66 16.11 23.06 -5.27
N THR A 67 15.12 23.26 -4.39
CA THR A 67 14.23 24.41 -4.48
C THR A 67 14.84 25.55 -3.68
N VAL A 68 15.06 26.69 -4.33
CA VAL A 68 15.77 27.83 -3.75
C VAL A 68 14.83 29.03 -3.69
N LEU A 69 14.75 29.65 -2.52
CA LEU A 69 14.02 30.89 -2.27
C LEU A 69 15.00 32.06 -2.34
N CYS A 70 14.69 33.00 -3.23
CA CYS A 70 15.51 34.16 -3.49
C CYS A 70 14.72 35.45 -3.20
N GLU A 71 15.40 36.44 -2.64
CA GLU A 71 14.90 37.79 -2.49
C GLU A 71 15.49 38.67 -3.59
N CYS A 72 14.61 39.40 -4.27
CA CYS A 72 14.94 40.32 -5.34
C CYS A 72 14.82 41.76 -4.82
N LYS A 73 15.74 42.63 -5.24
CA LYS A 73 15.68 44.06 -4.89
C LYS A 73 14.42 44.71 -5.50
N GLU A 74 14.08 44.33 -6.73
CA GLU A 74 12.92 44.86 -7.43
C GLU A 74 11.67 44.01 -7.13
N VAL A 75 10.49 44.62 -7.30
CA VAL A 75 9.21 43.91 -7.22
C VAL A 75 9.12 42.93 -8.39
N VAL A 76 8.86 41.66 -8.10
CA VAL A 76 8.84 40.58 -9.08
C VAL A 76 7.56 40.63 -9.90
N ASP A 77 7.67 41.13 -11.13
CA ASP A 77 6.61 41.06 -12.13
C ASP A 77 6.73 39.76 -12.95
N PHE A 78 5.96 38.74 -12.56
CA PHE A 78 5.97 37.42 -13.21
C PHE A 78 5.65 37.44 -14.71
N SER A 79 5.10 38.53 -15.26
CA SER A 79 4.91 38.66 -16.71
C SER A 79 6.20 38.94 -17.50
N LYS A 80 7.22 39.47 -16.82
CA LYS A 80 8.52 39.85 -17.39
C LYS A 80 9.63 38.87 -17.09
N VAL A 81 9.40 37.94 -16.16
CA VAL A 81 10.38 36.93 -15.78
C VAL A 81 10.24 35.71 -16.70
N PRO A 82 11.31 35.23 -17.34
CA PRO A 82 11.25 34.04 -18.18
C PRO A 82 10.88 32.80 -17.35
N PRO A 83 10.11 31.84 -17.89
CA PRO A 83 9.70 30.64 -17.15
C PRO A 83 10.87 29.71 -16.83
N ASP A 84 11.92 29.72 -17.66
CA ASP A 84 13.13 28.92 -17.49
C ASP A 84 14.37 29.80 -17.74
N ILE A 85 15.40 29.68 -16.90
CA ILE A 85 16.66 30.42 -17.03
C ILE A 85 17.79 29.45 -17.32
N LEU A 86 18.60 29.74 -18.33
CA LEU A 86 19.81 28.97 -18.63
C LEU A 86 21.01 29.60 -17.91
N PRO A 87 21.69 28.88 -16.99
CA PRO A 87 22.90 29.37 -16.36
C PRO A 87 24.05 29.50 -17.38
N THR A 88 24.92 30.48 -17.15
CA THR A 88 26.11 30.71 -17.99
C THR A 88 27.03 29.49 -17.95
N GLY A 89 27.09 28.73 -19.05
CA GLY A 89 27.91 27.51 -19.18
C GLY A 89 27.23 26.20 -18.77
N GLY A 90 25.95 26.21 -18.38
CA GLY A 90 25.20 24.99 -18.05
C GLY A 90 24.29 24.50 -19.18
N LEU A 91 24.02 23.20 -19.20
CA LEU A 91 23.17 22.54 -20.21
C LEU A 91 21.69 22.42 -19.77
N VAL A 92 21.40 22.65 -18.49
CA VAL A 92 20.09 22.41 -17.89
C VAL A 92 19.42 23.74 -17.54
N ALA A 93 18.24 23.97 -18.11
CA ALA A 93 17.44 25.15 -17.80
C ALA A 93 16.81 25.04 -16.41
N TRP A 94 16.86 26.12 -15.64
CA TRP A 94 16.32 26.22 -14.29
C TRP A 94 14.91 26.81 -14.32
N PRO A 95 13.87 26.03 -13.96
CA PRO A 95 12.51 26.52 -14.01
C PRO A 95 12.23 27.47 -12.84
N ILE A 96 11.62 28.61 -13.15
CA ILE A 96 11.11 29.57 -12.18
C ILE A 96 9.68 29.22 -11.81
N VAL A 97 9.44 29.17 -10.51
CA VAL A 97 8.12 28.83 -10.01
C VAL A 97 7.24 30.08 -9.92
N MET A 98 6.56 30.40 -11.02
CA MET A 98 5.63 31.54 -11.09
C MET A 98 4.33 31.29 -10.32
N VAL A 99 3.87 32.33 -9.59
CA VAL A 99 2.55 32.37 -8.95
C VAL A 99 1.57 33.06 -9.91
N THR A 100 0.80 32.28 -10.68
CA THR A 100 -0.34 32.86 -11.41
C THR A 100 -1.46 33.24 -10.44
N GLN A 101 -1.82 34.52 -10.40
CA GLN A 101 -3.11 34.96 -9.86
C GLN A 101 -4.15 34.79 -10.97
N SER A 102 -5.30 34.20 -10.66
CA SER A 102 -6.42 34.12 -11.60
C SER A 102 -6.94 35.55 -11.89
N PRO A 103 -7.17 35.94 -13.14
CA PRO A 103 -7.77 37.24 -13.44
C PRO A 103 -9.23 37.26 -12.98
N VAL A 104 -9.58 38.28 -12.20
CA VAL A 104 -10.96 38.62 -11.83
C VAL A 104 -11.61 39.28 -13.06
N SER A 105 -12.70 38.68 -13.58
CA SER A 105 -13.51 39.27 -14.65
C SER A 105 -14.36 40.45 -14.16
N PRO A 106 -14.55 41.52 -14.95
CA PRO A 106 -15.33 42.71 -14.57
C PRO A 106 -16.80 42.73 -15.06
N SER A 107 -17.62 43.51 -14.34
CA SER A 107 -18.98 44.06 -14.62
C SER A 107 -20.21 43.14 -14.45
N ALA A 108 -21.41 43.51 -13.93
CA ALA A 108 -22.09 44.62 -13.18
C ALA A 108 -23.62 44.27 -13.20
N PRO A 109 -24.63 45.04 -12.68
CA PRO A 109 -24.79 45.83 -11.45
C PRO A 109 -26.10 45.54 -10.62
N SER A 110 -26.14 46.15 -9.42
CA SER A 110 -27.20 46.49 -8.44
C SER A 110 -28.70 46.21 -8.69
N ARG A 111 -29.41 45.80 -7.63
CA ARG A 111 -30.69 46.42 -7.21
C ARG A 111 -31.02 46.20 -5.72
N THR A 112 -31.54 47.27 -5.13
CA THR A 112 -31.72 47.60 -3.71
C THR A 112 -33.12 47.20 -3.18
N GLU A 113 -33.29 47.39 -1.86
CA GLU A 113 -34.55 47.50 -1.07
C GLU A 113 -35.19 46.19 -0.57
N HIS A 114 -35.83 46.07 0.60
CA HIS A 114 -35.82 46.69 1.94
C HIS A 114 -36.83 45.87 2.79
N SER A 115 -36.57 45.72 4.10
CA SER A 115 -37.53 45.60 5.22
C SER A 115 -38.44 44.35 5.34
N SER A 116 -38.35 43.62 6.46
CA SER A 116 -39.22 43.88 7.63
C SER A 116 -39.06 42.84 8.77
N THR A 117 -38.79 43.35 9.99
CA THR A 117 -39.37 43.00 11.33
C THR A 117 -39.23 41.57 11.92
N ALA A 118 -38.98 41.31 13.22
CA ALA A 118 -38.78 42.14 14.42
C ALA A 118 -38.26 41.28 15.62
N VAL A 119 -37.62 41.97 16.61
CA VAL A 119 -37.46 41.73 18.09
C VAL A 119 -36.87 40.39 18.60
N ASP A 120 -36.04 40.29 19.65
CA ASP A 120 -35.79 41.13 20.85
C ASP A 120 -34.36 40.92 21.40
N ASP A 121 -33.92 41.90 22.17
CA ASP A 121 -32.61 42.15 22.75
C ASP A 121 -32.42 41.42 24.10
N GLY A 122 -31.19 41.00 24.41
CA GLY A 122 -30.91 40.15 25.57
C GLY A 122 -29.43 40.08 25.95
N ASN A 123 -28.89 41.24 26.35
CA ASN A 123 -27.86 41.44 27.38
C ASN A 123 -26.73 40.38 27.53
N ILE A 124 -25.53 40.67 27.04
CA ILE A 124 -24.27 40.28 27.70
C ILE A 124 -23.21 41.39 27.53
N GLN A 125 -23.27 42.39 28.41
CA GLN A 125 -22.09 43.16 28.83
C GLN A 125 -22.03 43.11 30.36
N GLU A 126 -21.74 41.94 30.93
CA GLU A 126 -21.21 41.83 32.30
C GLU A 126 -20.69 40.41 32.58
N LEU A 127 -19.36 40.24 32.64
CA LEU A 127 -18.67 39.33 33.58
C LEU A 127 -17.15 39.44 33.39
N LEU A 128 -16.61 40.56 33.86
CA LEU A 128 -15.37 40.49 34.63
C LEU A 128 -15.77 40.03 36.04
N GLY A 129 -15.60 38.74 36.30
CA GLY A 129 -15.81 38.13 37.61
C GLY A 129 -15.14 36.76 37.63
N ALA A 130 -14.04 36.69 38.36
CA ALA A 130 -13.11 35.56 38.44
C ALA A 130 -13.78 34.23 38.83
N HIS A 131 -13.31 33.11 38.26
CA HIS A 131 -12.61 32.08 39.04
C HIS A 131 -11.91 31.04 38.14
N ASP A 132 -10.66 30.77 38.50
CA ASP A 132 -9.71 29.74 38.06
C ASP A 132 -9.26 29.71 36.59
N GLY A 133 -8.31 30.61 36.30
CA GLY A 133 -7.22 30.37 35.37
C GLY A 133 -6.31 29.22 35.84
N SER A 134 -6.87 28.03 36.04
CA SER A 134 -6.08 26.82 36.25
C SER A 134 -5.52 26.36 34.91
N ALA A 135 -4.24 26.00 34.92
CA ALA A 135 -3.54 25.42 33.77
C ALA A 135 -4.33 24.25 33.15
N GLU A 136 -5.17 23.53 33.90
CA GLU A 136 -5.99 22.43 33.38
C GLU A 136 -7.02 22.84 32.32
N SER A 137 -7.65 24.01 32.41
CA SER A 137 -8.64 24.43 31.39
C SER A 137 -7.95 24.82 30.09
N ILE A 138 -6.73 25.36 30.18
CA ILE A 138 -5.88 25.66 29.03
C ILE A 138 -5.31 24.35 28.46
N ILE A 139 -4.83 23.43 29.29
CA ILE A 139 -4.30 22.12 28.87
C ILE A 139 -5.39 21.28 28.20
N ARG A 140 -6.63 21.33 28.67
CA ARG A 140 -7.78 20.64 28.05
C ARG A 140 -8.18 21.28 26.72
N ALA A 141 -8.23 22.60 26.63
CA ALA A 141 -8.50 23.28 25.37
C ALA A 141 -7.38 23.07 24.33
N VAL A 142 -6.12 23.01 24.78
CA VAL A 142 -4.96 22.66 23.96
C VAL A 142 -4.98 21.18 23.60
N GLY A 143 -5.39 20.29 24.51
CA GLY A 143 -5.57 18.85 24.26
C GLY A 143 -6.68 18.55 23.25
N ASP A 144 -7.79 19.28 23.29
CA ASP A 144 -8.89 19.19 22.31
C ASP A 144 -8.48 19.79 20.95
N LEU A 145 -7.59 20.79 20.95
CA LEU A 145 -7.01 21.35 19.73
C LEU A 145 -5.95 20.41 19.13
N LEU A 146 -5.10 19.80 19.96
CA LEU A 146 -4.10 18.82 19.55
C LEU A 146 -4.76 17.54 19.07
N SER A 147 -5.82 17.04 19.71
CA SER A 147 -6.58 15.87 19.22
C SER A 147 -7.39 16.17 17.95
N LYS A 148 -7.71 17.45 17.67
CA LYS A 148 -8.22 17.92 16.35
C LYS A 148 -7.11 18.09 15.30
N ILE A 149 -5.86 18.31 15.72
CA ILE A 149 -4.65 18.36 14.87
C ILE A 149 -4.06 16.95 14.64
N GLU A 150 -4.31 16.00 15.56
CA GLU A 150 -3.98 14.57 15.51
C GLU A 150 -5.02 13.74 14.75
N LYS A 151 -5.81 14.37 13.87
CA LYS A 151 -6.16 13.64 12.65
C LYS A 151 -4.90 13.67 11.80
N PRO A 152 -4.19 12.55 11.61
CA PRO A 152 -3.06 12.55 10.71
C PRO A 152 -3.63 13.02 9.37
N VAL A 153 -3.21 14.21 8.91
CA VAL A 153 -3.30 14.54 7.51
C VAL A 153 -2.29 13.61 6.89
N SER A 154 -2.80 12.40 6.61
CA SER A 154 -1.99 11.21 6.42
C SER A 154 -0.93 11.48 5.37
N ASP A 155 0.18 10.79 5.53
CA ASP A 155 1.27 10.65 4.57
C ASP A 155 0.81 10.12 3.18
N SER A 156 -0.47 10.22 2.83
CA SER A 156 -1.09 9.99 1.52
C SER A 156 -0.47 10.76 0.34
N SER A 157 0.55 11.59 0.59
CA SER A 157 1.34 12.30 -0.42
C SER A 157 2.77 11.74 -0.61
N SER A 158 3.13 10.64 0.06
CA SER A 158 4.42 9.95 -0.13
C SER A 158 4.49 9.22 -1.48
N TYR A 159 3.36 8.74 -2.03
CA TYR A 159 3.34 8.05 -3.32
C TYR A 159 3.54 9.01 -4.50
N ARG A 160 4.55 8.72 -5.34
CA ARG A 160 4.70 9.35 -6.66
C ARG A 160 3.42 9.09 -7.46
N ARG A 161 2.96 10.10 -8.20
CA ARG A 161 1.82 9.98 -9.11
C ARG A 161 2.07 8.79 -10.06
N LEU A 162 1.09 7.89 -10.19
CA LEU A 162 1.15 6.78 -11.14
C LEU A 162 1.45 7.29 -12.55
N ARG A 163 2.35 6.60 -13.23
CA ARG A 163 2.68 6.88 -14.63
C ARG A 163 1.52 6.47 -15.53
N VAL A 164 1.55 6.95 -16.77
CA VAL A 164 0.44 6.77 -17.71
C VAL A 164 0.48 5.37 -18.33
N PHE A 165 -0.69 4.74 -18.46
CA PHE A 165 -0.90 3.48 -19.17
C PHE A 165 -2.14 3.55 -20.07
N SER A 166 -2.00 3.24 -21.36
CA SER A 166 -3.10 3.24 -22.33
C SER A 166 -3.60 1.86 -22.74
N GLY A 167 -2.80 0.80 -22.57
CA GLY A 167 -3.10 -0.54 -23.06
C GLY A 167 -2.90 -0.74 -24.56
N THR A 168 -2.14 0.14 -25.23
CA THR A 168 -1.78 -0.03 -26.65
C THR A 168 -0.41 -0.71 -26.81
N VAL A 169 -0.27 -1.60 -27.81
CA VAL A 169 0.97 -2.30 -28.14
C VAL A 169 1.45 -1.90 -29.55
N PRO A 170 2.71 -1.47 -29.74
CA PRO A 170 3.75 -1.27 -28.72
C PRO A 170 3.46 -0.08 -27.78
N THR A 171 4.04 -0.09 -26.57
CA THR A 171 3.87 0.97 -25.57
C THR A 171 4.34 2.32 -26.12
N PRO A 172 3.51 3.39 -26.09
CA PRO A 172 3.90 4.71 -26.53
C PRO A 172 5.04 5.33 -25.70
N ALA A 173 5.83 6.21 -26.31
CA ALA A 173 6.91 6.90 -25.61
C ALA A 173 6.40 7.76 -24.44
N GLY A 174 6.97 7.55 -23.26
CA GLY A 174 6.55 8.23 -22.02
C GLY A 174 5.41 7.55 -21.26
N GLU A 175 4.91 6.41 -21.74
CA GLU A 175 3.98 5.54 -21.03
C GLU A 175 4.71 4.32 -20.45
N GLU A 176 4.13 3.72 -19.41
CA GLU A 176 4.63 2.48 -18.83
C GLU A 176 3.95 1.27 -19.45
N PRO A 177 4.66 0.14 -19.63
CA PRO A 177 4.04 -1.13 -19.99
C PRO A 177 3.19 -1.67 -18.83
N LEU A 178 2.27 -2.59 -19.15
CA LEU A 178 1.27 -3.11 -18.20
C LEU A 178 1.88 -3.58 -16.88
N GLU A 179 2.88 -4.46 -16.93
CA GLU A 179 3.49 -5.09 -15.75
C GLU A 179 4.00 -4.05 -14.74
N HIS A 180 4.82 -3.12 -15.21
CA HIS A 180 5.41 -2.07 -14.38
C HIS A 180 4.35 -1.10 -13.84
N TRP A 181 3.33 -0.79 -14.65
CA TRP A 181 2.22 0.05 -14.20
C TRP A 181 1.38 -0.65 -13.11
N LEU A 182 1.08 -1.95 -13.27
CA LEU A 182 0.33 -2.73 -12.29
C LEU A 182 1.08 -2.82 -10.96
N GLU A 183 2.38 -3.08 -10.98
CA GLU A 183 3.22 -3.11 -9.78
C GLU A 183 3.16 -1.77 -9.03
N GLN A 184 3.36 -0.65 -9.74
CA GLN A 184 3.23 0.69 -9.17
C GLN A 184 1.83 0.96 -8.60
N ALA A 185 0.79 0.52 -9.30
CA ALA A 185 -0.59 0.74 -8.90
C ALA A 185 -0.99 -0.10 -7.69
N ARG A 186 -0.52 -1.36 -7.58
CA ARG A 186 -0.73 -2.22 -6.41
C ARG A 186 -0.07 -1.63 -5.18
N LEU A 187 1.21 -1.25 -5.28
CA LEU A 187 1.95 -0.58 -4.21
C LEU A 187 1.23 0.70 -3.73
N MET A 188 0.75 1.52 -4.68
CA MET A 188 -0.02 2.73 -4.35
C MET A 188 -1.33 2.40 -3.61
N VAL A 189 -2.03 1.34 -4.00
CA VAL A 189 -3.27 0.90 -3.34
C VAL A 189 -3.01 0.34 -1.95
N GLU A 190 -1.93 -0.41 -1.76
CA GLU A 190 -1.58 -1.04 -0.49
C GLU A 190 -1.04 -0.03 0.52
N GLU A 191 -0.12 0.83 0.11
CA GLU A 191 0.63 1.70 1.02
C GLU A 191 0.01 3.10 1.22
N SER A 192 -0.98 3.50 0.41
CA SER A 192 -1.64 4.80 0.62
C SER A 192 -2.71 4.74 1.72
N ASP A 193 -2.63 5.63 2.71
CA ASP A 193 -3.65 5.80 3.76
C ASP A 193 -4.91 6.56 3.32
N CYS A 194 -5.06 6.85 2.02
CA CYS A 194 -6.21 7.59 1.51
C CYS A 194 -7.43 6.69 1.27
N SER A 195 -8.63 7.28 1.24
CA SER A 195 -9.88 6.55 0.95
C SER A 195 -9.84 5.80 -0.39
N ASP A 196 -10.61 4.72 -0.50
CA ASP A 196 -10.82 3.95 -1.75
C ASP A 196 -11.25 4.85 -2.91
N LYS A 197 -12.05 5.89 -2.64
CA LYS A 197 -12.46 6.88 -3.64
C LYS A 197 -11.27 7.63 -4.24
N GLU A 198 -10.30 7.97 -3.41
CA GLU A 198 -9.07 8.66 -3.80
C GLU A 198 -8.09 7.73 -4.53
N LYS A 199 -7.91 6.50 -4.03
CA LYS A 199 -7.13 5.45 -4.70
C LYS A 199 -7.68 5.18 -6.11
N ARG A 200 -9.00 4.99 -6.23
CA ARG A 200 -9.70 4.82 -7.51
C ARG A 200 -9.52 6.02 -8.44
N ARG A 201 -9.59 7.25 -7.92
CA ARG A 201 -9.36 8.47 -8.70
C ARG A 201 -7.95 8.46 -9.29
N ARG A 202 -6.93 8.15 -8.50
CA ARG A 202 -5.52 8.09 -8.93
C ARG A 202 -5.30 7.03 -10.01
N ILE A 203 -5.91 5.85 -9.86
CA ILE A 203 -5.89 4.80 -10.90
C ILE A 203 -6.47 5.37 -12.20
N MET A 204 -7.70 5.88 -12.18
CA MET A 204 -8.35 6.41 -13.39
C MET A 204 -7.57 7.57 -14.04
N GLU A 205 -6.95 8.45 -13.26
CA GLU A 205 -6.15 9.58 -13.77
C GLU A 205 -4.87 9.16 -14.49
N SER A 206 -4.38 7.97 -14.20
CA SER A 206 -3.21 7.37 -14.84
C SER A 206 -3.56 6.58 -16.10
N LEU A 207 -4.83 6.20 -16.28
CA LEU A 207 -5.27 5.41 -17.44
C LEU A 207 -5.63 6.29 -18.65
N ARG A 208 -5.31 5.82 -19.86
CA ARG A 208 -5.70 6.44 -21.14
C ARG A 208 -6.30 5.38 -22.08
N GLY A 209 -6.83 5.84 -23.21
CA GLY A 209 -7.21 4.96 -24.33
C GLY A 209 -8.09 3.75 -23.95
N PRO A 210 -7.81 2.56 -24.52
CA PRO A 210 -8.49 1.31 -24.18
C PRO A 210 -8.56 1.03 -22.68
N ALA A 211 -7.45 1.23 -21.95
CA ALA A 211 -7.40 0.93 -20.52
C ALA A 211 -8.39 1.77 -19.69
N LEU A 212 -8.51 3.06 -20.00
CA LEU A 212 -9.52 3.91 -19.35
C LEU A 212 -10.95 3.49 -19.71
N SER A 213 -11.18 2.99 -20.93
CA SER A 213 -12.50 2.53 -21.39
C SER A 213 -13.00 1.35 -20.56
N ILE A 214 -12.13 0.36 -20.29
CA ILE A 214 -12.45 -0.82 -19.47
C ILE A 214 -12.98 -0.41 -18.09
N ILE A 215 -12.29 0.50 -17.40
CA ILE A 215 -12.71 0.95 -16.06
C ILE A 215 -14.01 1.75 -16.10
N LYS A 216 -14.20 2.60 -17.12
CA LYS A 216 -15.46 3.33 -17.29
C LYS A 216 -16.63 2.37 -17.49
N ALA A 217 -16.45 1.33 -18.31
CA ALA A 217 -17.48 0.31 -18.52
C ALA A 217 -17.79 -0.46 -17.23
N ALA A 218 -16.76 -0.89 -16.49
CA ALA A 218 -16.94 -1.59 -15.23
C ALA A 218 -17.73 -0.77 -14.18
N ARG A 219 -17.54 0.57 -14.17
CA ARG A 219 -18.26 1.50 -13.27
C ARG A 219 -19.74 1.67 -13.58
N VAL A 220 -20.15 1.48 -14.83
CA VAL A 220 -21.58 1.48 -15.18
C VAL A 220 -22.27 0.28 -14.52
N THR A 221 -21.59 -0.87 -14.49
CA THR A 221 -22.13 -2.10 -13.89
C THR A 221 -22.06 -2.10 -12.36
N THR A 222 -21.13 -1.35 -11.77
CA THR A 222 -20.90 -1.33 -10.31
C THR A 222 -20.57 0.08 -9.80
N ALA A 223 -21.54 0.70 -9.12
CA ALA A 223 -21.47 2.09 -8.68
C ALA A 223 -20.35 2.38 -7.66
N ASP A 224 -20.00 1.39 -6.83
CA ASP A 224 -18.90 1.49 -5.87
C ASP A 224 -17.78 0.47 -6.14
N LEU A 225 -17.14 0.62 -7.31
CA LEU A 225 -15.96 -0.15 -7.66
C LEU A 225 -14.81 0.12 -6.69
N LYS A 226 -14.31 -0.94 -6.06
CA LYS A 226 -13.11 -0.88 -5.23
C LYS A 226 -11.83 -0.72 -6.06
N PRO A 227 -10.75 -0.14 -5.50
CA PRO A 227 -9.48 0.01 -6.21
C PRO A 227 -8.90 -1.31 -6.72
N GLU A 228 -8.98 -2.38 -5.92
CA GLU A 228 -8.45 -3.71 -6.26
C GLU A 228 -9.17 -4.27 -7.49
N ARG A 229 -10.49 -4.06 -7.56
CA ARG A 229 -11.30 -4.48 -8.70
C ARG A 229 -10.98 -3.71 -9.98
N CYS A 230 -10.47 -2.48 -9.85
CA CYS A 230 -9.98 -1.74 -11.02
C CYS A 230 -8.70 -2.38 -11.54
N LEU A 231 -7.76 -2.76 -10.65
CA LEU A 231 -6.51 -3.41 -11.05
C LEU A 231 -6.78 -4.79 -11.67
N GLU A 232 -7.65 -5.59 -11.05
CA GLU A 232 -8.08 -6.89 -11.58
C GLU A 232 -8.70 -6.76 -12.98
N ALA A 233 -9.51 -5.72 -13.23
CA ALA A 233 -10.13 -5.50 -14.54
C ALA A 233 -9.10 -5.10 -15.62
N ILE A 234 -8.08 -4.32 -15.26
CA ILE A 234 -6.99 -3.96 -16.19
C ILE A 234 -6.11 -5.19 -16.48
N GLU A 235 -5.69 -5.91 -15.45
CA GLU A 235 -4.90 -7.13 -15.57
C GLU A 235 -5.64 -8.18 -16.40
N SER A 236 -6.93 -8.37 -16.16
CA SER A 236 -7.75 -9.31 -16.96
C SER A 236 -7.92 -8.88 -18.41
N ALA A 237 -7.88 -7.58 -18.73
CA ALA A 237 -8.13 -7.09 -20.08
C ALA A 237 -6.85 -7.01 -20.94
N PHE A 238 -5.70 -6.77 -20.31
CA PHE A 238 -4.43 -6.52 -21.01
C PHE A 238 -3.32 -7.51 -20.64
N GLY A 239 -3.51 -8.32 -19.60
CA GLY A 239 -2.55 -9.34 -19.16
C GLY A 239 -2.35 -10.43 -20.20
N SER A 240 -1.31 -11.24 -19.98
CA SER A 240 -1.07 -12.40 -20.84
C SER A 240 -2.27 -13.35 -20.79
N ALA A 241 -2.74 -13.78 -21.95
CA ALA A 241 -3.74 -14.84 -22.07
C ALA A 241 -3.13 -16.24 -21.90
N GLU A 242 -1.80 -16.32 -21.74
CA GLU A 242 -1.09 -17.59 -21.59
C GLU A 242 -1.59 -18.33 -20.34
N SER A 243 -2.07 -19.54 -20.54
CA SER A 243 -2.46 -20.41 -19.44
C SER A 243 -1.23 -20.95 -18.70
N GLY A 244 -1.42 -21.37 -17.44
CA GLY A 244 -0.34 -22.05 -16.69
C GLY A 244 0.19 -23.30 -17.41
N GLU A 245 -0.66 -23.98 -18.18
CA GLU A 245 -0.27 -25.14 -19.00
C GLU A 245 0.64 -24.73 -20.17
N GLU A 246 0.29 -23.66 -20.90
CA GLU A 246 1.11 -23.12 -21.99
C GLU A 246 2.48 -22.64 -21.49
N LEU A 247 2.49 -21.94 -20.36
CA LEU A 247 3.73 -21.51 -19.69
C LEU A 247 4.58 -22.71 -19.26
N TYR A 248 3.96 -23.76 -18.72
CA TYR A 248 4.66 -24.98 -18.31
C TYR A 248 5.25 -25.71 -19.53
N ILE A 249 4.50 -25.85 -20.61
CA ILE A 249 4.97 -26.44 -21.86
C ILE A 249 6.15 -25.62 -22.40
N ALA A 250 6.00 -24.30 -22.48
CA ALA A 250 7.07 -23.41 -22.94
C ALA A 250 8.34 -23.58 -22.10
N PHE A 251 8.23 -23.56 -20.77
CA PHE A 251 9.32 -23.79 -19.82
C PHE A 251 10.01 -25.15 -20.07
N ARG A 252 9.23 -26.22 -20.20
CA ARG A 252 9.75 -27.59 -20.42
C ARG A 252 10.46 -27.74 -21.76
N LEU A 253 10.07 -26.97 -22.77
CA LEU A 253 10.68 -27.00 -24.11
C LEU A 253 11.88 -26.05 -24.24
N MET A 254 12.19 -25.26 -23.21
CA MET A 254 13.33 -24.35 -23.25
C MET A 254 14.65 -25.11 -23.42
N GLN A 255 15.44 -24.68 -24.39
CA GLN A 255 16.79 -25.18 -24.64
C GLN A 255 17.77 -24.01 -24.76
N GLN A 256 19.02 -24.28 -24.40
CA GLN A 256 20.11 -23.34 -24.60
C GLN A 256 20.31 -23.10 -26.10
N GLN A 257 20.28 -21.84 -26.52
CA GLN A 257 20.45 -21.50 -27.93
C GLN A 257 21.92 -21.62 -28.35
N PRO A 258 22.22 -21.90 -29.63
CA PRO A 258 23.58 -21.87 -30.13
C PRO A 258 24.21 -20.50 -29.86
N ARG A 259 25.34 -20.48 -29.14
CA ARG A 259 26.09 -19.28 -28.71
C ARG A 259 25.51 -18.51 -27.49
N GLU A 260 24.44 -19.00 -26.87
CA GLU A 260 23.98 -18.46 -25.58
C GLU A 260 24.90 -18.93 -24.45
N LYS A 261 25.33 -18.03 -23.56
CA LYS A 261 26.10 -18.44 -22.37
C LYS A 261 25.20 -19.20 -21.41
N LEU A 262 25.77 -20.16 -20.67
CA LEU A 262 25.01 -20.91 -19.67
C LEU A 262 24.35 -19.98 -18.64
N SER A 263 25.03 -18.90 -18.24
CA SER A 263 24.47 -17.89 -17.32
C SER A 263 23.21 -17.23 -17.87
N ASP A 264 23.17 -16.94 -19.16
CA ASP A 264 22.05 -16.26 -19.79
C ASP A 264 20.88 -17.23 -19.99
N PHE A 265 21.18 -18.49 -20.35
CA PHE A 265 20.20 -19.56 -20.38
C PHE A 265 19.57 -19.80 -19.01
N LEU A 266 20.36 -19.90 -17.95
CA LEU A 266 19.86 -20.09 -16.58
C LEU A 266 18.98 -18.94 -16.12
N LYS A 267 19.34 -17.70 -16.41
CA LYS A 267 18.50 -16.53 -16.11
C LYS A 267 17.15 -16.60 -16.84
N ARG A 268 17.16 -16.97 -18.12
CA ARG A 268 15.94 -17.13 -18.92
C ARG A 268 15.08 -18.27 -18.38
N LEU A 269 15.70 -19.39 -18.01
CA LEU A 269 15.04 -20.55 -17.41
C LEU A 269 14.40 -20.23 -16.06
N GLU A 270 15.10 -19.47 -15.21
CA GLU A 270 14.60 -18.96 -13.93
C GLU A 270 13.37 -18.08 -14.14
N GLN A 271 13.45 -17.09 -15.03
CA GLN A 271 12.32 -16.20 -15.34
C GLN A 271 11.08 -16.96 -15.85
N ALA A 272 11.28 -17.98 -16.69
CA ALA A 272 10.19 -18.82 -17.17
C ALA A 272 9.58 -19.67 -16.04
N LEU A 273 10.41 -20.21 -15.14
CA LEU A 273 9.93 -20.95 -13.99
C LEU A 273 9.11 -20.05 -13.04
N THR A 274 9.59 -18.83 -12.77
CA THR A 274 8.85 -17.85 -11.95
C THR A 274 7.46 -17.61 -12.51
N LYS A 275 7.33 -17.40 -13.82
CA LYS A 275 6.02 -17.23 -14.48
C LYS A 275 5.09 -18.44 -14.30
N VAL A 276 5.62 -19.66 -14.41
CA VAL A 276 4.83 -20.89 -14.21
C VAL A 276 4.35 -21.02 -12.76
N VAL A 277 5.18 -20.62 -11.79
CA VAL A 277 4.83 -20.67 -10.37
C VAL A 277 3.81 -19.59 -9.99
N ASP A 278 3.97 -18.39 -10.56
CA ASP A 278 3.15 -17.21 -10.25
C ASP A 278 1.81 -17.17 -11.01
N CYS A 279 1.64 -17.99 -12.05
CA CYS A 279 0.37 -18.18 -12.74
C CYS A 279 -0.34 -19.43 -12.19
N PRO A 280 -1.09 -19.32 -11.07
CA PRO A 280 -1.77 -20.47 -10.50
C PRO A 280 -2.86 -20.96 -11.46
N ASP A 281 -2.92 -22.27 -11.61
CA ASP A 281 -3.94 -22.92 -12.42
C ASP A 281 -5.36 -22.43 -12.01
N PRO A 282 -6.14 -21.85 -12.95
CA PRO A 282 -7.46 -21.32 -12.68
C PRO A 282 -8.41 -22.39 -12.09
N GLU A 283 -8.23 -23.66 -12.45
CA GLU A 283 -9.00 -24.78 -11.91
C GLU A 283 -8.60 -25.05 -10.45
N VAL A 284 -7.30 -25.05 -10.14
CA VAL A 284 -6.79 -25.25 -8.77
C VAL A 284 -7.19 -24.10 -7.85
N THR A 285 -7.21 -22.85 -8.33
CA THR A 285 -7.66 -21.69 -7.54
C THR A 285 -9.17 -21.73 -7.28
N ALA A 286 -9.98 -22.10 -8.29
CA ALA A 286 -11.41 -22.32 -8.15
C ALA A 286 -11.73 -23.44 -7.15
N LEU A 287 -11.01 -24.56 -7.25
CA LEU A 287 -11.13 -25.69 -6.32
C LEU A 287 -10.71 -25.31 -4.90
N LYS A 288 -9.58 -24.61 -4.72
CA LYS A 288 -9.16 -24.08 -3.40
C LYS A 288 -10.24 -23.18 -2.77
N LYS A 289 -10.87 -22.32 -3.58
CA LYS A 289 -11.96 -21.44 -3.12
C LYS A 289 -13.21 -22.23 -2.72
N GLN A 290 -13.58 -23.26 -3.50
CA GLN A 290 -14.67 -24.17 -3.15
C GLN A 290 -14.38 -24.94 -1.86
N VAL A 291 -13.17 -25.49 -1.71
CA VAL A 291 -12.72 -26.21 -0.51
C VAL A 291 -12.79 -25.29 0.72
N LYS A 292 -12.30 -24.05 0.64
CA LYS A 292 -12.37 -23.09 1.74
C LYS A 292 -13.82 -22.77 2.14
N ARG A 293 -14.72 -22.64 1.16
CA ARG A 293 -16.16 -22.42 1.39
C ARG A 293 -16.82 -23.64 2.05
N LEU A 294 -16.44 -24.85 1.66
CA LEU A 294 -16.91 -26.09 2.29
C LEU A 294 -16.39 -26.24 3.71
N GLN A 295 -15.12 -25.93 3.97
CA GLN A 295 -14.53 -25.96 5.31
C GLN A 295 -15.24 -25.00 6.27
N GLN A 296 -15.57 -23.77 5.83
CA GLN A 296 -16.39 -22.84 6.63
C GLN A 296 -17.78 -23.40 6.95
N LYS A 297 -18.44 -24.04 5.96
CA LYS A 297 -19.75 -24.69 6.17
C LYS A 297 -19.67 -25.84 7.17
N VAL A 298 -18.59 -26.64 7.14
CA VAL A 298 -18.37 -27.75 8.07
C VAL A 298 -18.08 -27.23 9.49
N GLN A 299 -17.30 -26.17 9.65
CA GLN A 299 -17.03 -25.55 10.95
C GLN A 299 -18.26 -24.86 11.56
N SER A 300 -19.20 -24.39 10.74
CA SER A 300 -20.44 -23.74 11.21
C SER A 300 -21.55 -24.71 11.66
N LYS A 301 -21.41 -26.02 11.43
CA LYS A 301 -22.37 -27.02 11.94
C LYS A 301 -21.96 -27.45 13.34
N LYS A 302 -22.71 -27.04 14.36
CA LYS A 302 -22.58 -27.58 15.74
C LYS A 302 -22.85 -29.09 15.72
N PRO A 303 -22.11 -29.90 16.51
CA PRO A 303 -22.36 -31.34 16.58
C PRO A 303 -23.74 -31.61 17.20
N ILE A 304 -24.52 -32.44 16.52
CA ILE A 304 -25.78 -33.00 17.01
C ILE A 304 -25.43 -33.92 18.18
N ALA A 305 -26.06 -33.68 19.34
CA ALA A 305 -25.93 -34.50 20.53
C ALA A 305 -26.73 -35.81 20.41
N SER A 306 -26.18 -36.82 21.10
CA SER A 306 -26.74 -38.10 21.56
C SER A 306 -27.22 -39.11 20.51
N VAL A 307 -26.74 -40.36 20.65
CA VAL A 307 -27.58 -41.48 21.13
C VAL A 307 -26.69 -42.44 21.94
N ALA A 308 -27.13 -42.74 23.16
CA ALA A 308 -26.61 -43.79 24.03
C ALA A 308 -27.16 -45.15 23.60
N SER A 309 -26.37 -46.22 23.67
CA SER A 309 -26.88 -47.60 23.71
C SER A 309 -25.86 -48.55 24.36
N LEU A 310 -26.44 -49.52 25.06
CA LEU A 310 -25.98 -50.38 26.15
C LEU A 310 -25.09 -51.59 25.72
N PRO A 311 -24.54 -52.36 26.68
CA PRO A 311 -23.44 -53.31 26.47
C PRO A 311 -23.92 -54.73 26.18
N VAL A 312 -23.11 -55.50 25.45
CA VAL A 312 -23.25 -56.96 25.35
C VAL A 312 -21.88 -57.62 25.46
N GLU A 313 -21.69 -58.34 26.56
CA GLU A 313 -20.67 -59.38 26.74
C GLU A 313 -20.95 -60.57 25.80
N THR A 314 -19.93 -61.29 25.34
CA THR A 314 -19.79 -62.74 25.60
C THR A 314 -18.38 -63.21 25.19
N SER A 315 -17.78 -63.93 26.13
CA SER A 315 -16.49 -64.60 26.14
C SER A 315 -16.45 -65.89 25.31
N ARG A 316 -15.27 -66.28 24.77
CA ARG A 316 -14.57 -67.56 25.07
C ARG A 316 -13.36 -67.88 24.14
N ASN A 317 -12.19 -67.96 24.79
CA ASN A 317 -11.12 -68.96 24.73
C ASN A 317 -10.21 -69.24 23.49
N PHE A 318 -8.94 -68.78 23.61
CA PHE A 318 -7.61 -69.48 23.69
C PHE A 318 -7.25 -70.71 22.82
N PRO A 319 -5.94 -71.10 22.63
CA PRO A 319 -4.68 -70.49 23.09
C PRO A 319 -3.57 -70.35 22.01
N GLY A 320 -2.49 -69.63 22.34
CA GLY A 320 -1.28 -69.56 21.51
C GLY A 320 -0.23 -68.65 22.12
N THR A 321 0.44 -69.18 23.13
CA THR A 321 1.63 -68.69 23.84
C THR A 321 2.68 -68.03 22.95
N TYR A 322 3.22 -66.88 23.36
CA TYR A 322 4.65 -66.60 23.60
C TYR A 322 4.81 -65.16 24.13
N LYS A 323 5.33 -65.06 25.36
CA LYS A 323 6.00 -63.90 26.00
C LYS A 323 7.11 -64.50 26.87
N PRO A 324 8.12 -63.75 27.36
CA PRO A 324 8.34 -62.30 27.35
C PRO A 324 9.75 -61.95 26.77
N THR A 325 10.13 -60.69 26.51
CA THR A 325 10.79 -59.80 27.50
C THR A 325 10.91 -58.37 26.93
N THR A 326 10.29 -57.40 27.62
CA THR A 326 10.92 -56.26 28.33
C THR A 326 11.72 -55.25 27.48
N TYR A 327 11.08 -54.15 27.10
CA TYR A 327 11.61 -52.82 27.39
C TYR A 327 10.46 -51.83 27.57
N SER A 328 10.45 -51.20 28.74
CA SER A 328 9.63 -50.05 29.08
C SER A 328 10.25 -48.82 28.45
N ASP A 329 9.59 -48.17 27.49
CA ASP A 329 9.39 -46.70 27.53
C ASP A 329 8.36 -46.22 26.48
N SER A 330 7.09 -46.30 26.87
CA SER A 330 6.12 -45.20 26.90
C SER A 330 6.13 -44.05 25.85
N GLU A 331 6.30 -44.33 24.56
CA GLU A 331 5.77 -43.44 23.50
C GLU A 331 4.73 -44.17 22.61
N GLU A 332 3.54 -44.35 23.19
CA GLU A 332 2.21 -44.16 22.60
C GLU A 332 1.96 -44.55 21.12
N TYR A 333 2.56 -45.65 20.63
CA TYR A 333 2.26 -46.16 19.30
C TYR A 333 0.93 -46.94 19.27
N TYR A 334 0.08 -46.62 18.29
CA TYR A 334 -1.22 -47.26 18.07
C TYR A 334 -1.37 -47.71 16.61
N CYS A 335 -2.19 -48.74 16.39
CA CYS A 335 -2.45 -49.30 15.08
C CYS A 335 -3.28 -48.35 14.21
N TYR A 336 -2.78 -47.99 13.03
CA TYR A 336 -3.49 -47.12 12.07
C TYR A 336 -4.74 -47.74 11.43
N ARG A 337 -5.02 -49.02 11.68
CA ARG A 337 -6.24 -49.70 11.19
C ARG A 337 -7.39 -49.65 12.20
N CYS A 338 -7.12 -49.98 13.47
CA CYS A 338 -8.15 -50.13 14.50
C CYS A 338 -8.05 -49.12 15.66
N GLY A 339 -6.93 -48.40 15.77
CA GLY A 339 -6.71 -47.41 16.83
C GLY A 339 -6.35 -48.00 18.20
N GLU A 340 -5.97 -49.28 18.27
CA GLU A 340 -5.51 -49.94 19.51
C GLU A 340 -4.00 -50.00 19.61
N SER A 341 -3.47 -49.98 20.83
CA SER A 341 -2.03 -50.04 21.10
C SER A 341 -1.49 -51.48 21.06
N GLY A 342 -0.17 -51.59 20.97
CA GLY A 342 0.54 -52.87 21.11
C GLY A 342 0.69 -53.70 19.82
N HIS A 343 0.23 -53.20 18.67
CA HIS A 343 0.44 -53.85 17.37
C HIS A 343 0.40 -52.87 16.19
N PHE A 344 0.90 -53.33 15.04
CA PHE A 344 0.92 -52.60 13.76
C PHE A 344 -0.19 -53.08 12.82
N ALA A 345 -0.59 -52.25 11.85
CA ALA A 345 -1.64 -52.56 10.87
C ALA A 345 -1.39 -53.90 10.13
N ALA A 346 -0.12 -54.23 9.87
CA ALA A 346 0.29 -55.47 9.22
C ALA A 346 -0.08 -56.75 10.00
N LYS A 347 -0.29 -56.65 11.32
CA LYS A 347 -0.64 -57.79 12.20
C LYS A 347 -1.98 -57.57 12.92
N CYS A 348 -2.81 -56.67 12.40
CA CYS A 348 -4.08 -56.30 13.02
C CYS A 348 -5.19 -57.29 12.66
N ARG A 349 -5.78 -57.93 13.68
CA ARG A 349 -6.98 -58.78 13.54
C ARG A 349 -8.29 -58.06 13.87
N ASN A 350 -8.21 -56.80 14.32
CA ASN A 350 -9.37 -56.02 14.72
C ASN A 350 -10.10 -55.43 13.50
N ALA A 351 -11.40 -55.20 13.66
CA ALA A 351 -12.19 -54.44 12.70
C ALA A 351 -11.63 -53.02 12.52
N GLU A 352 -11.75 -52.50 11.30
CA GLU A 352 -11.27 -51.16 10.97
C GLU A 352 -12.09 -50.11 11.73
N ASN A 353 -11.41 -49.15 12.36
CA ASN A 353 -12.05 -48.10 13.15
C ASN A 353 -11.34 -46.76 12.95
N GLN A 354 -11.64 -46.12 11.83
CA GLN A 354 -11.06 -44.85 11.43
C GLN A 354 -11.32 -43.74 12.46
N ALA A 355 -12.50 -43.73 13.10
CA ALA A 355 -12.86 -42.72 14.11
C ALA A 355 -11.98 -42.78 15.37
N LYS A 356 -11.49 -43.97 15.75
CA LYS A 356 -10.58 -44.16 16.91
C LYS A 356 -9.15 -43.77 16.53
N VAL A 357 -8.71 -44.11 15.32
CA VAL A 357 -7.40 -43.72 14.76
C VAL A 357 -7.28 -42.21 14.68
N VAL A 358 -8.28 -41.51 14.13
CA VAL A 358 -8.28 -40.04 14.01
C VAL A 358 -8.20 -39.38 15.39
N ARG A 359 -8.96 -39.88 16.39
CA ARG A 359 -8.92 -39.36 17.76
C ARG A 359 -7.53 -39.50 18.38
N ARG A 360 -6.87 -40.66 18.19
CA ARG A 360 -5.50 -40.90 18.68
C ARG A 360 -4.49 -39.99 17.99
N LEU A 361 -4.59 -39.80 16.67
CA LEU A 361 -3.69 -38.92 15.92
C LEU A 361 -3.78 -37.47 16.40
N ILE A 362 -4.99 -36.96 16.60
CA ILE A 362 -5.21 -35.61 17.13
C ILE A 362 -4.60 -35.48 18.54
N GLN A 363 -4.74 -36.50 19.39
CA GLN A 363 -4.19 -36.50 20.74
C GLN A 363 -2.65 -36.48 20.72
N SER A 364 -2.02 -37.28 19.87
CA SER A 364 -0.55 -37.30 19.70
C SER A 364 -0.01 -35.96 19.19
N LEU A 365 -0.68 -35.35 18.20
CA LEU A 365 -0.28 -34.04 17.68
C LEU A 365 -0.43 -32.91 18.71
N LYS A 366 -1.48 -32.95 19.54
CA LYS A 366 -1.65 -31.99 20.65
C LYS A 366 -0.54 -32.15 21.69
N LYS A 367 -0.19 -33.39 22.04
CA LYS A 367 0.86 -33.69 23.01
C LYS A 367 2.25 -33.26 22.52
N ALA A 368 2.55 -33.47 21.22
CA ALA A 368 3.78 -32.99 20.60
C ALA A 368 3.87 -31.46 20.63
N LYS A 369 2.79 -30.77 20.25
CA LYS A 369 2.71 -29.30 20.32
C LYS A 369 2.86 -28.75 21.74
N SER A 370 2.33 -29.44 22.75
CA SER A 370 2.51 -29.05 24.16
C SER A 370 3.94 -29.27 24.65
N ARG A 371 4.66 -30.29 24.16
CA ARG A 371 6.08 -30.51 24.50
C ARG A 371 6.99 -29.43 23.94
N ASP A 372 6.75 -28.99 22.70
CA ASP A 372 7.55 -27.93 22.07
C ASP A 372 7.43 -26.58 22.81
N LEU A 373 6.30 -26.32 23.49
CA LEU A 373 6.08 -25.11 24.27
C LEU A 373 6.75 -25.12 25.65
N LEU A 374 7.14 -26.29 26.18
CA LEU A 374 7.86 -26.39 27.45
C LEU A 374 9.38 -26.37 27.29
N SER A 375 9.92 -26.54 26.08
CA SER A 375 11.38 -26.50 25.85
C SER A 375 11.94 -25.11 25.51
N SER A 376 11.11 -24.06 25.58
CA SER A 376 11.45 -22.71 25.11
C SER A 376 11.53 -21.63 26.21
N GLU A 377 11.67 -21.99 27.50
CA GLU A 377 11.97 -21.00 28.54
C GLU A 377 13.50 -20.79 28.70
N PRO A 378 14.00 -19.54 28.68
CA PRO A 378 15.41 -19.23 28.77
C PRO A 378 15.91 -19.32 30.23
N THR A 379 16.94 -20.12 30.47
CA THR A 379 17.68 -20.14 31.74
C THR A 379 18.41 -18.82 31.94
N SER A 380 17.96 -17.98 32.87
CA SER A 380 18.69 -16.83 33.38
C SER A 380 19.86 -17.31 34.26
N SER A 381 21.08 -17.28 33.74
CA SER A 381 22.30 -17.46 34.53
C SER A 381 22.73 -16.13 35.14
N THR A 382 22.43 -15.95 36.42
CA THR A 382 23.08 -15.01 37.32
C THR A 382 24.36 -15.65 37.85
N THR A 383 25.52 -15.04 37.64
CA THR A 383 26.71 -15.27 38.48
C THR A 383 27.50 -13.97 38.61
N ASN A 384 27.79 -13.66 39.87
CA ASN A 384 28.67 -12.61 40.40
C ASN A 384 30.09 -12.64 39.83
#